data_AF-A0A7S3MRD2-F1
#
_entry.id   AF-A0A7S3MRD2-F1
#
_cell.length_a   1.000
_cell.length_b   1.000
_cell.length_c   1.000
_cell.angle_alpha   90.00
_cell.angle_beta   90.00
_cell.angle_gamma   90.00
#
_symmetry.space_group_name_H-M   'P 1'
#
loop_
_entity.id
_entity.type
_entity.pdbx_description
1 polymer ?
#
loop_
_entity_poly.entity_id
_entity_poly.type
_entity_poly.pdbx_seq_one_letter_code
_entity_poly.pdbx_strand_id
1 'polypeptide(L)'
;PSKLVAFFLNIYQCMYVHMFFKMISDGKQADANCGVFGRIQSFLQTRNEKPFYYKIAGEDYTLEDIKHGMLRGNAPKPGHFMRQLSSNDPKTRIMPQWIQKDPRIHFVCL
;
A
#
# COMPACT_ATOMS: atom_id res chain seq x y z
N PRO A 1 25.69 -28.42 -1.12
CA PRO A 1 25.65 -27.02 -0.61
C PRO A 1 24.24 -26.42 -0.77
N SER A 2 23.53 -26.24 0.34
CA SER A 2 22.28 -25.46 0.36
C SER A 2 22.59 -24.03 -0.09
N LYS A 3 22.01 -23.59 -1.21
CA LYS A 3 22.17 -22.19 -1.66
C LYS A 3 21.60 -21.28 -0.58
N LEU A 4 22.45 -20.46 0.05
CA LEU A 4 22.01 -19.39 0.94
C LEU A 4 21.27 -18.36 0.09
N VAL A 5 19.97 -18.23 0.31
CA VAL A 5 19.13 -17.21 -0.33
C VAL A 5 19.09 -16.01 0.60
N ALA A 6 19.74 -14.91 0.23
CA ALA A 6 19.56 -13.62 0.87
C ALA A 6 18.46 -12.86 0.12
N PHE A 7 17.48 -12.34 0.86
CA PHE A 7 16.45 -11.46 0.31
C PHE A 7 16.32 -10.22 1.20
N PHE A 8 15.94 -9.11 0.57
CA PHE A 8 15.68 -7.85 1.26
C PHE A 8 14.18 -7.59 1.22
N LEU A 9 13.56 -7.43 2.39
CA LEU A 9 12.20 -6.95 2.49
C LEU A 9 12.20 -5.45 2.77
N ASN A 10 11.54 -4.70 1.91
CA ASN A 10 11.26 -3.29 2.18
C ASN A 10 10.02 -3.15 3.09
N ILE A 11 9.82 -1.95 3.63
CA ILE A 11 8.72 -1.67 4.56
C ILE A 11 7.34 -1.96 3.95
N TYR A 12 7.16 -1.74 2.64
CA TYR A 12 5.92 -2.05 1.93
C TYR A 12 5.60 -3.54 1.98
N GLN A 13 6.59 -4.40 1.72
CA GLN A 13 6.43 -5.86 1.78
C GLN A 13 6.13 -6.32 3.21
N CYS A 14 6.81 -5.76 4.21
CA CYS A 14 6.50 -6.06 5.62
C CYS A 14 5.07 -5.67 6.00
N MET A 15 4.61 -4.50 5.57
CA MET A 15 3.24 -4.04 5.81
C MET A 15 2.21 -4.93 5.12
N TYR A 16 2.48 -5.38 3.89
CA TYR A 16 1.57 -6.25 3.15
C TYR A 16 1.39 -7.60 3.86
N VAL A 17 2.50 -8.22 4.29
CA VAL A 17 2.48 -9.49 5.03
C VAL A 17 1.73 -9.34 6.36
N HIS A 18 1.93 -8.25 7.09
CA HIS A 18 1.17 -7.99 8.32
C HIS A 18 -0.32 -7.81 8.02
N MET A 19 -0.70 -7.00 7.03
CA MET A 19 -2.10 -6.86 6.64
C MET A 19 -2.72 -8.21 6.29
N PHE A 20 -2.00 -9.06 5.55
CA PHE A 20 -2.45 -10.39 5.19
C PHE A 20 -2.71 -11.28 6.41
N PHE A 21 -1.76 -11.36 7.36
CA PHE A 21 -1.98 -12.13 8.59
C PHE A 21 -3.10 -11.56 9.45
N LYS A 22 -3.24 -10.23 9.50
CA LYS A 22 -4.34 -9.59 10.20
C LYS A 22 -5.69 -9.97 9.59
N MET A 23 -5.82 -9.95 8.27
CA MET A 23 -7.05 -10.38 7.59
C MET A 23 -7.40 -11.84 7.87
N ILE A 24 -6.40 -12.73 7.89
CA ILE A 24 -6.60 -14.14 8.26
C ILE A 24 -7.06 -14.26 9.72
N SER A 25 -6.40 -13.56 10.64
CA SER A 25 -6.71 -13.60 12.07
C SER A 25 -8.09 -13.02 12.38
N ASP A 26 -8.50 -11.98 11.66
CA ASP A 26 -9.80 -11.33 11.82
C ASP A 26 -10.95 -12.18 11.24
N GLY A 27 -10.66 -13.34 10.64
CA GLY A 27 -11.66 -14.20 10.01
C GLY A 27 -12.36 -13.56 8.81
N LYS A 28 -11.84 -12.42 8.31
CA LYS A 28 -12.31 -11.75 7.10
C LYS A 28 -11.85 -12.55 5.88
N GLN A 29 -12.42 -13.75 5.69
CA GLN A 29 -12.34 -14.42 4.40
C GLN A 29 -13.03 -13.52 3.38
N ALA A 30 -12.35 -13.27 2.26
CA ALA A 30 -12.95 -12.57 1.14
C ALA A 30 -14.12 -13.42 0.64
N ASP A 31 -15.33 -13.06 1.05
CA ASP A 31 -16.56 -13.66 0.55
C ASP A 31 -16.58 -13.52 -0.97
N ALA A 32 -16.21 -14.60 -1.65
CA ALA A 32 -16.14 -14.70 -3.11
C ALA A 32 -17.52 -14.52 -3.79
N ASN A 33 -18.60 -14.43 -3.00
CA ASN A 33 -19.98 -14.31 -3.46
C ASN A 33 -20.62 -12.94 -3.23
N CYS A 34 -19.84 -11.90 -2.89
CA CYS A 34 -20.40 -10.56 -2.71
C CYS A 34 -20.66 -9.89 -4.07
N GLY A 35 -21.93 -9.92 -4.49
CA GLY A 35 -22.45 -9.11 -5.60
C GLY A 35 -22.22 -7.60 -5.39
N VAL A 36 -22.61 -6.79 -6.37
CA VAL A 36 -22.33 -5.33 -6.42
C VAL A 36 -22.75 -4.61 -5.12
N PHE A 37 -23.85 -5.02 -4.49
CA PHE A 37 -24.33 -4.50 -3.20
C PHE A 37 -23.40 -4.84 -2.02
N GLY A 38 -22.87 -6.06 -1.94
CA GLY A 38 -21.90 -6.46 -0.91
C GLY A 38 -20.57 -5.70 -1.03
N ARG A 39 -20.18 -5.33 -2.26
CA ARG A 39 -19.02 -4.45 -2.50
C ARG A 39 -19.27 -3.02 -2.04
N ILE A 40 -20.45 -2.45 -2.27
CA ILE A 40 -20.79 -1.10 -1.83
C ILE A 40 -20.89 -1.05 -0.30
N GLN A 41 -21.52 -2.05 0.32
CA GLN A 41 -21.66 -2.13 1.77
C GLN A 41 -20.31 -2.33 2.46
N SER A 42 -19.43 -3.20 1.95
CA SER A 42 -18.06 -3.31 2.44
C SER A 42 -17.26 -2.02 2.24
N PHE A 43 -17.44 -1.31 1.12
CA PHE A 43 -16.82 0.01 0.90
C PHE A 43 -17.27 1.04 1.95
N LEU A 44 -18.56 1.05 2.30
CA LEU A 44 -19.13 1.93 3.32
C LEU A 44 -18.73 1.52 4.75
N GLN A 45 -18.67 0.22 5.04
CA GLN A 45 -18.25 -0.30 6.34
C GLN A 45 -16.76 -0.04 6.60
N THR A 46 -15.93 -0.11 5.55
CA THR A 46 -14.51 0.26 5.58
C THR A 46 -14.30 1.77 5.76
N ARG A 47 -15.30 2.63 5.53
CA ARG A 47 -15.18 4.07 5.82
C ARG A 47 -15.19 4.40 7.31
N ASN A 48 -15.76 3.54 8.16
CA ASN A 48 -15.84 3.77 9.60
C ASN A 48 -14.65 3.18 10.37
N GLU A 49 -13.96 2.17 9.82
CA GLU A 49 -12.71 1.68 10.38
C GLU A 49 -11.53 2.48 9.83
N LYS A 50 -10.57 2.84 10.70
CA LYS A 50 -9.31 3.41 10.20
C LYS A 50 -8.65 2.38 9.25
N PRO A 51 -8.26 2.79 8.04
CA PRO A 51 -7.60 1.88 7.09
C PRO A 51 -6.32 1.32 7.71
N PHE A 52 -5.84 0.15 7.28
CA PHE A 52 -4.58 -0.40 7.78
C PHE A 52 -3.41 0.57 7.45
N TYR A 53 -2.67 1.00 8.47
CA TYR A 53 -1.56 1.93 8.33
C TYR A 53 -0.42 1.63 9.32
N TYR A 54 0.78 2.08 8.97
CA TYR A 54 1.92 2.18 9.88
C TYR A 54 2.24 3.65 10.15
N LYS A 55 2.61 3.98 11.39
CA LYS A 55 3.13 5.32 11.72
C LYS A 55 4.64 5.33 11.46
N ILE A 56 5.08 6.13 10.49
CA ILE A 56 6.49 6.24 10.09
C ILE A 56 6.85 7.72 10.14
N ALA A 57 7.90 8.09 10.88
CA ALA A 57 8.34 9.48 11.02
C ALA A 57 7.21 10.48 11.39
N GLY A 58 6.26 10.06 12.21
CA GLY A 58 5.12 10.88 12.67
C GLY A 58 3.89 10.86 11.76
N GLU A 59 4.02 10.42 10.51
CA GLU A 59 2.94 10.36 9.53
C GLU A 59 2.34 8.96 9.43
N ASP A 60 1.05 8.88 9.13
CA ASP A 60 0.36 7.61 8.88
C ASP A 60 0.52 7.24 7.40
N TYR A 61 1.07 6.04 7.15
CA TYR A 61 1.28 5.47 5.83
C TYR A 61 0.40 4.25 5.63
N THR A 62 -0.48 4.32 4.64
CA THR A 62 -1.19 3.14 4.13
C THR A 62 -0.38 2.42 3.05
N LEU A 63 -0.78 1.20 2.72
CA LEU A 63 -0.19 0.47 1.58
C LEU A 63 -0.36 1.22 0.26
N GLU A 64 -1.50 1.89 0.07
CA GLU A 64 -1.79 2.70 -1.13
C GLU A 64 -0.87 3.93 -1.19
N ASP A 65 -0.63 4.59 -0.06
CA ASP A 65 0.28 5.75 0.00
C ASP A 65 1.70 5.37 -0.40
N ILE A 66 2.17 4.20 0.02
CA ILE A 66 3.50 3.74 -0.38
C ILE A 66 3.48 3.31 -1.85
N LYS A 67 2.57 2.41 -2.26
CA LYS A 67 2.53 1.85 -3.63
C LYS A 67 2.28 2.92 -4.70
N HIS A 68 1.22 3.71 -4.53
CA HIS A 68 0.78 4.67 -5.53
C HIS A 68 1.31 6.07 -5.26
N GLY A 69 1.46 6.47 -3.99
CA GLY A 69 2.05 7.74 -3.62
C GLY A 69 3.57 7.77 -3.78
N MET A 70 4.31 6.84 -3.18
CA MET A 70 5.77 6.88 -3.24
C MET A 70 6.36 6.13 -4.44
N LEU A 71 6.12 4.83 -4.55
CA LEU A 71 6.84 3.98 -5.53
C LEU A 71 6.52 4.38 -6.97
N ARG A 72 5.28 4.83 -7.21
CA ARG A 72 4.84 5.35 -8.51
C ARG A 72 4.98 6.87 -8.65
N GLY A 73 5.72 7.53 -7.74
CA GLY A 73 5.98 8.97 -7.85
C GLY A 73 4.69 9.79 -7.83
N ASN A 74 3.69 9.31 -7.08
CA ASN A 74 2.37 9.88 -6.93
C ASN A 74 1.61 10.05 -8.25
N ALA A 75 1.95 9.23 -9.26
CA ALA A 75 1.15 9.16 -10.48
C ALA A 75 -0.24 8.60 -10.17
N PRO A 76 -1.31 9.08 -10.86
CA PRO A 76 -2.64 8.52 -10.71
C PRO A 76 -2.62 6.99 -10.86
N LYS A 77 -3.32 6.27 -9.99
CA LYS A 77 -3.40 4.80 -10.07
C LYS A 77 -4.17 4.38 -11.33
N PRO A 78 -3.87 3.21 -11.92
CA PRO A 78 -4.58 2.74 -13.11
C PRO A 78 -6.10 2.75 -12.87
N GLY A 79 -6.86 3.32 -13.80
CA GLY A 79 -8.32 3.46 -13.68
C GLY A 79 -8.80 4.60 -12.76
N HIS A 80 -7.91 5.44 -12.23
CA HIS A 80 -8.29 6.63 -11.45
C HIS A 80 -7.70 7.90 -12.05
N PHE A 81 -8.45 9.00 -11.93
CA PHE A 81 -8.05 10.33 -12.41
C PHE A 81 -7.22 11.11 -11.39
N MET A 82 -7.37 10.81 -10.10
CA MET A 82 -6.69 11.55 -9.03
C MET A 82 -5.43 10.83 -8.55
N ARG A 83 -4.48 11.64 -8.06
CA ARG A 83 -3.27 11.16 -7.36
C ARG A 83 -3.64 10.61 -5.99
N GLN A 84 -2.80 9.74 -5.45
CA GLN A 84 -3.00 9.17 -4.12
C GLN A 84 -2.77 10.22 -3.02
N LEU A 85 -1.65 10.94 -3.12
CA LEU A 85 -1.27 11.99 -2.18
C LEU A 85 -1.64 13.35 -2.76
N SER A 86 -2.24 14.21 -1.93
CA SER A 86 -2.48 15.62 -2.30
C SER A 86 -1.15 16.37 -2.44
N SER A 87 -1.14 17.49 -3.16
CA SER A 87 0.05 18.33 -3.33
C SER A 87 0.62 18.86 -2.03
N ASN A 88 -0.21 19.02 -1.00
CA ASN A 88 0.18 19.57 0.30
C ASN A 88 0.42 18.47 1.35
N ASP A 89 0.29 17.20 0.97
CA ASP A 89 0.51 16.09 1.89
C ASP A 89 1.99 16.07 2.30
N PRO A 90 2.31 16.05 3.61
CA PRO A 90 3.70 16.08 4.09
C PRO A 90 4.55 14.93 3.53
N LYS A 91 3.94 13.79 3.21
CA LYS A 91 4.59 12.61 2.61
C LYS A 91 5.17 12.91 1.23
N THR A 92 4.67 13.93 0.52
CA THR A 92 5.22 14.34 -0.78
C THR A 92 6.59 15.01 -0.67
N ARG A 93 6.95 15.56 0.50
CA ARG A 93 8.25 16.23 0.72
C ARG A 93 9.41 15.25 0.70
N ILE A 94 9.15 14.01 1.11
CA ILE A 94 10.14 12.93 1.13
C ILE A 94 10.11 12.09 -0.14
N MET A 95 9.36 12.51 -1.17
CA MET A 95 9.37 11.85 -2.47
C MET A 95 10.43 12.48 -3.36
N PRO A 96 11.64 11.92 -3.42
CA PRO A 96 12.59 12.38 -4.38
C PRO A 96 12.17 11.97 -5.80
N GLN A 97 12.06 12.96 -6.69
CA GLN A 97 11.89 12.72 -8.12
C GLN A 97 13.02 11.83 -8.72
N TRP A 98 14.16 11.71 -8.02
CA TRP A 98 15.28 10.88 -8.43
C TRP A 98 15.11 9.39 -8.10
N ILE A 99 14.22 8.99 -7.18
CA ILE A 99 14.00 7.56 -6.88
C ILE A 99 13.54 6.79 -8.12
N GLN A 100 12.74 7.42 -8.99
CA GLN A 100 12.30 6.81 -10.25
C GLN A 100 13.38 6.75 -11.32
N LYS A 101 14.48 7.49 -11.12
CA LYS A 101 15.61 7.58 -12.06
C LYS A 101 16.80 6.75 -11.60
N ASP A 102 16.77 6.21 -10.37
CA ASP A 102 17.86 5.39 -9.85
C ASP A 102 17.67 3.93 -10.29
N PRO A 103 18.47 3.42 -11.23
CA PRO A 103 18.32 2.07 -11.77
C PRO A 103 18.61 0.97 -10.73
N ARG A 104 19.18 1.31 -9.56
CA ARG A 104 19.45 0.37 -8.47
C ARG A 104 18.21 0.09 -7.62
N ILE A 105 17.18 0.92 -7.72
CA ILE A 105 15.96 0.81 -6.94
C ILE A 105 14.92 0.06 -7.77
N HIS A 106 14.83 -1.25 -7.55
CA HIS A 106 13.81 -2.09 -8.18
C HIS A 106 12.56 -2.16 -7.30
N PHE A 107 11.48 -1.53 -7.75
CA PHE A 107 10.18 -1.65 -7.10
C PHE A 107 9.46 -2.91 -7.56
N VAL A 108 9.56 -3.98 -6.78
CA VAL A 108 8.72 -5.17 -6.94
C VAL A 108 7.40 -4.91 -6.21
N CYS A 109 6.35 -4.61 -6.97
CA CYS A 109 4.98 -4.69 -6.48
C CYS A 109 4.48 -6.11 -6.75
N LEU A 110 4.24 -6.90 -5.70
CA LEU A 110 3.51 -8.17 -5.80
C LEU A 110 2.02 -7.90 -6.09
#